data_AF-A0A7C0Y6X3-F1
#
_entry.id   AF-A0A7C0Y6X3-F1
#
_cell.length_a   1.000
_cell.length_b   1.000
_cell.length_c   1.000
_cell.angle_alpha   90.00
_cell.angle_beta   90.00
_cell.angle_gamma   90.00
#
_symmetry.space_group_name_H-M   'P 1'
#
loop_
_entity.id
_entity.type
_entity.pdbx_description
1 polymer ?
#
loop_
_entity_poly.entity_id
_entity_poly.type
_entity_poly.pdbx_seq_one_letter_code
_entity_poly.pdbx_strand_id
1 'polypeptide(L)' 'MAVEYIIPFGTFALGLLMLIKGSDLFVEAATRVAKGFGVSEFIIALVLASIATTLPEVTTSAIAAYRGVSGI' A
#
# COMPACT_ATOMS: atom_id res chain seq x y z
N MET A 1 -19.06 -24.28 9.01
CA MET A 1 -19.53 -24.20 7.60
C MET A 1 -19.60 -22.74 7.13
N ALA A 2 -20.72 -22.00 7.17
CA ALA A 2 -20.75 -20.63 6.62
C ALA A 2 -19.89 -19.60 7.38
N VAL A 3 -19.89 -19.66 8.72
CA VAL A 3 -19.16 -18.70 9.59
C VAL A 3 -17.63 -18.81 9.45
N GLU A 4 -17.12 -20.02 9.16
CA GLU A 4 -15.67 -20.26 8.95
C GLU A 4 -15.12 -19.56 7.71
N TYR A 5 -15.95 -19.28 6.70
CA TYR A 5 -15.53 -18.54 5.50
C TYR A 5 -15.64 -17.03 5.69
N ILE A 6 -16.59 -16.54 6.50
CA ILE A 6 -16.86 -15.11 6.66
C ILE A 6 -15.68 -14.38 7.31
N ILE A 7 -15.07 -14.96 8.34
CA ILE A 7 -13.95 -14.35 9.07
C ILE A 7 -12.71 -14.15 8.17
N PRO A 8 -12.17 -15.18 7.49
CA PRO A 8 -11.00 -15.01 6.64
C PRO A 8 -11.27 -14.06 5.47
N PHE A 9 -12.41 -14.19 4.79
CA PHE A 9 -12.76 -13.27 3.69
C PHE A 9 -12.95 -11.82 4.19
N GLY A 10 -13.56 -11.64 5.35
CA GLY A 10 -13.73 -10.34 5.98
C GLY A 10 -12.38 -9.68 6.34
N THR A 11 -11.47 -10.44 6.95
CA THR A 11 -10.12 -9.93 7.26
C THR A 11 -9.29 -9.65 6.02
N PHE A 12 -9.42 -10.45 4.96
CA PHE A 12 -8.78 -10.20 3.67
C PHE A 12 -9.27 -8.90 3.04
N ALA A 13 -10.59 -8.71 2.94
CA ALA A 13 -11.18 -7.51 2.38
C ALA A 13 -10.83 -6.25 3.19
N LEU A 14 -10.86 -6.35 4.53
CA LEU A 14 -10.47 -5.25 5.41
C LEU A 14 -8.98 -4.90 5.26
N GLY A 15 -8.11 -5.91 5.21
CA GLY A 15 -6.67 -5.72 5.00
C GLY A 15 -6.36 -5.07 3.66
N LEU A 16 -7.03 -5.51 2.58
CA LEU A 16 -6.90 -4.92 1.26
C LEU A 16 -7.34 -3.45 1.24
N LEU A 17 -8.49 -3.14 1.85
CA LEU A 17 -8.99 -1.77 1.98
C LEU A 17 -8.03 -0.87 2.76
N MET A 18 -7.45 -1.38 3.85
CA MET A 18 -6.46 -0.66 4.64
C MET A 18 -5.17 -0.40 3.84
N LEU A 19 -4.72 -1.36 3.03
CA LEU A 19 -3.53 -1.20 2.18
C LEU A 19 -3.74 -0.11 1.12
N ILE A 20 -4.88 -0.15 0.43
CA ILE A 20 -5.22 0.84 -0.62
C ILE A 20 -5.29 2.24 -0.01
N LYS A 21 -6.12 2.42 1.03
CA LYS A 21 -6.25 3.73 1.69
C LYS A 21 -4.94 4.19 2.34
N GLY A 22 -4.16 3.28 2.88
CA GLY A 22 -2.85 3.58 3.46
C GLY A 22 -1.87 4.11 2.41
N SER A 23 -1.84 3.48 1.22
CA SER A 23 -1.03 3.96 0.09
C SER A 23 -1.47 5.36 -0.35
N ASP A 24 -2.77 5.60 -0.51
CA ASP A 24 -3.29 6.92 -0.91
C ASP A 24 -2.91 8.02 0.09
N LEU A 25 -3.07 7.76 1.39
CA LEU A 25 -2.70 8.70 2.46
C LEU A 25 -1.18 8.95 2.48
N PHE A 26 -0.37 7.92 2.24
CA PHE A 26 1.07 8.05 2.13
C PHE A 26 1.47 8.96 0.96
N VAL A 27 0.86 8.79 -0.21
CA VAL A 27 1.13 9.61 -1.40
C VAL A 27 0.75 11.07 -1.15
N GLU A 28 -0.40 11.30 -0.53
CA GLU A 28 -0.84 12.65 -0.20
C GLU A 28 0.13 13.34 0.76
N ALA A 29 0.54 12.65 1.84
CA ALA A 29 1.49 13.17 2.80
C ALA A 29 2.87 13.42 2.17
N ALA A 30 3.39 12.45 1.40
CA ALA A 30 4.68 12.57 0.72
C ALA A 30 4.68 13.71 -0.31
N THR A 31 3.57 13.90 -1.03
CA THR A 31 3.38 15.02 -1.96
C THR A 31 3.42 16.36 -1.24
N ARG A 32 2.71 16.49 -0.11
CA ARG A 32 2.74 17.73 0.71
C ARG A 32 4.15 18.05 1.19
N VAL A 33 4.89 17.05 1.66
CA VAL A 33 6.29 17.21 2.09
C VAL A 33 7.17 17.64 0.92
N ALA A 34 7.11 16.94 -0.22
CA ALA A 34 7.93 17.25 -1.39
C ALA A 34 7.65 18.65 -1.96
N LYS A 35 6.39 19.08 -1.99
CA LYS A 35 6.01 20.45 -2.35
C LYS A 35 6.60 21.48 -1.38
N GLY A 36 6.62 21.18 -0.07
CA GLY A 36 7.27 22.02 0.94
C GLY A 36 8.78 22.21 0.73
N PHE A 37 9.45 21.25 0.08
CA PHE A 37 10.86 21.34 -0.32
C PHE A 37 11.07 21.96 -1.72
N GLY A 38 10.03 22.44 -2.39
CA GLY A 38 10.12 23.04 -3.72
C GLY A 38 10.33 22.04 -4.86
N VAL A 39 10.04 20.75 -4.63
CA VAL A 39 10.09 19.73 -5.68
C VAL A 39 8.96 19.98 -6.68
N SER A 40 9.25 19.91 -7.98
CA SER A 40 8.25 20.15 -9.02
C SER A 40 7.19 19.05 -9.06
N GLU A 41 5.95 19.42 -9.39
CA GLU A 41 4.84 18.45 -9.51
C GLU A 41 5.13 17.33 -10.50
N PHE A 42 5.89 17.62 -11.55
CA PHE A 42 6.30 16.62 -12.53
C PHE A 42 7.16 15.52 -11.91
N ILE A 43 8.15 15.89 -11.08
CA ILE A 43 9.03 14.92 -10.42
C ILE A 43 8.27 14.13 -9.36
N ILE A 44 7.38 14.79 -8.62
CA ILE A 44 6.46 14.14 -7.67
C ILE A 44 5.61 13.11 -8.41
N ALA A 45 4.94 13.49 -9.50
CA ALA A 45 4.10 12.56 -10.26
C ALA A 45 4.91 11.39 -10.84
N LEU A 46 6.09 11.64 -11.39
CA LEU A 46 6.93 10.59 -11.98
C LEU A 46 7.41 9.57 -10.94
N VAL A 47 7.91 10.05 -9.79
CA VAL A 47 8.55 9.21 -8.78
C VAL A 47 7.53 8.66 -7.78
N LEU A 48 6.69 9.51 -7.20
CA LEU A 48 5.72 9.06 -6.18
C LEU A 48 4.60 8.23 -6.79
N ALA A 49 4.12 8.50 -8.02
CA ALA A 49 3.05 7.68 -8.59
C ALA A 49 3.51 6.25 -8.89
N SER A 50 4.75 6.05 -9.36
CA SER A 50 5.28 4.70 -9.61
C SER A 50 5.51 3.90 -8.31
N ILE A 51 5.92 4.59 -7.25
CA ILE A 51 6.07 3.99 -5.91
C ILE A 51 4.69 3.67 -5.30
N ALA A 52 3.72 4.59 -5.45
CA ALA A 52 2.36 4.43 -4.92
C ALA A 52 1.65 3.17 -5.41
N THR A 53 1.79 2.86 -6.70
CA THR A 53 1.11 1.72 -7.34
C THR A 53 1.71 0.37 -6.97
N THR A 54 2.91 0.35 -6.38
CA THR A 54 3.61 -0.89 -5.97
C THR A 54 3.76 -1.00 -4.45
N LEU A 55 3.36 0.03 -3.70
CA LEU A 55 3.43 0.05 -2.23
C LEU A 55 2.62 -1.09 -1.60
N PRO A 56 1.37 -1.34 -2.01
CA PRO A 56 0.58 -2.46 -1.49
C PRO A 56 1.30 -3.81 -1.70
N GLU A 57 1.83 -4.05 -2.89
CA GLU A 57 2.51 -5.27 -3.32
C GLU A 57 3.82 -5.48 -2.59
N VAL A 58 4.64 -4.42 -2.45
CA VAL A 58 5.89 -4.48 -1.68
C VAL A 58 5.58 -4.74 -0.21
N THR A 59 4.52 -4.15 0.34
CA THR A 59 4.12 -4.36 1.73
C THR A 59 3.69 -5.80 1.97
N THR A 60 2.82 -6.36 1.12
CA THR A 60 2.40 -7.76 1.24
C THR A 60 3.57 -8.72 1.03
N SER A 61 4.42 -8.46 0.03
CA SER A 61 5.62 -9.28 -0.26
C SER A 61 6.62 -9.26 0.89
N ALA A 62 6.89 -8.09 1.47
CA ALA A 62 7.79 -7.95 2.60
C ALA A 62 7.26 -8.70 3.84
N ILE A 63 5.97 -8.59 4.13
CA ILE A 63 5.34 -9.32 5.23
C ILE A 63 5.37 -10.83 4.99
N ALA A 64 5.12 -11.28 3.77
CA ALA A 64 5.18 -12.69 3.40
C ALA A 64 6.59 -13.26 3.55
N ALA A 65 7.60 -12.54 3.05
CA ALA A 65 9.00 -12.89 3.21
C ALA A 65 9.42 -12.92 4.68
N TYR A 66 9.03 -11.92 5.48
CA TYR A 66 9.30 -11.87 6.91
C TYR A 66 8.70 -13.05 7.67
N ARG A 67 7.53 -13.53 7.24
CA ARG A 67 6.84 -14.70 7.82
C ARG A 67 7.35 -16.04 7.29
N GLY A 68 8.34 -16.05 6.39
CA GLY A 68 8.87 -17.27 5.77
C GLY A 68 7.89 -17.96 4.82
N VAL A 69 6.83 -17.26 4.38
CA VAL A 69 5.83 -17.73 3.41
C VAL A 69 6.07 -17.05 2.05
N SER A 70 7.34 -16.91 1.66
CA SER A 70 7.75 -16.31 0.39
C SER A 70 7.38 -17.23 -0.77
N GLY A 71 6.13 -17.11 -1.22
CA GLY A 71 5.55 -17.79 -2.36
C GLY A 71 4.29 -17.04 -2.77
N ILE A 72 4.50 -15.92 -3.46
CA ILE A 72 3.48 -15.25 -4.29
C ILE A 72 3.73 -15.69 -5.73
#